data_AF-A0A9K3GH77-F1
#
_entry.id   AF-A0A9K3GH77-F1
#
_cell.length_a   1.000
_cell.length_b   1.000
_cell.length_c   1.000
_cell.angle_alpha   90.00
_cell.angle_beta   90.00
_cell.angle_gamma   90.00
#
_symmetry.space_group_name_H-M   'P 1'
#
loop_
_entity.id
_entity.type
_entity.pdbx_description
1 polymer ?
#
loop_
_entity_poly.entity_id
_entity_poly.type
_entity_poly.pdbx_seq_one_letter_code
_entity_poly.pdbx_strand_id
1 'polypeptide(L)'
;MYPALVVLCCVSVALATSWSANITHPEGVSDSQFGHAVGISGDWAVITGIYANGLEGAGYMYHRGSSGVFELECELEHDSRLENCGYTAAIDGDWVVMDSLNKDGRQNTVLNLYNRQNGDEWVLMKKLSPYSSFDFVSVAMDAGLLVLGWCQAGYQHGQADVYRLDGSNGYVREATLVPPQYKNDPSYSNGDGRWVAIAGNGSRVVTGSTDWGQVNVFECDESSGGRVWSHVQAISARYYSSDIKVAISHDGHTIAAGCYRDGDYRQGSVQIWSDLGESGQFELSQTLTGKFQEDDWGYFGVSIVFTEDDEGKLLAVGADYSTVQYIYQRDSVTGQYSLVDYDRAYWNTSLGAWADISGNTLLSGLPTLHDAGTDYTDGMVGVFDLTHLL
;
A
#
# COMPACT_ATOMS: atom_id res chain seq x y z
N MET A 1 -3.29 -42.56 -41.93
CA MET A 1 -2.13 -42.07 -41.17
C MET A 1 -2.50 -40.65 -40.75
N TYR A 2 -3.11 -40.52 -39.57
CA TYR A 2 -3.47 -39.22 -39.00
C TYR A 2 -2.30 -38.74 -38.13
N PRO A 3 -1.91 -37.46 -38.17
CA PRO A 3 -0.86 -36.97 -37.28
C PRO A 3 -1.41 -36.94 -35.85
N ALA A 4 -0.63 -37.50 -34.93
CA ALA A 4 -0.91 -37.45 -33.51
C ALA A 4 -0.84 -35.98 -33.04
N LEU A 5 -1.95 -35.49 -32.51
CA LEU A 5 -2.04 -34.25 -31.75
C LEU A 5 -1.24 -34.45 -30.46
N VAL A 6 -0.04 -33.87 -30.37
CA VAL A 6 0.67 -33.72 -29.09
C VAL A 6 0.01 -32.55 -28.38
N VAL A 7 -0.93 -32.86 -27.49
CA VAL A 7 -1.40 -31.89 -26.49
C VAL A 7 -0.25 -31.77 -25.48
N LEU A 8 0.54 -30.70 -25.60
CA LEU A 8 1.34 -30.23 -24.48
C LEU A 8 0.34 -29.77 -23.41
N CYS A 9 0.08 -30.65 -22.45
CA CYS A 9 -0.54 -30.24 -21.20
C CYS A 9 0.52 -29.43 -20.48
N CYS A 10 0.45 -28.10 -20.58
CA CYS A 10 1.08 -27.22 -19.61
C CYS A 10 0.43 -27.55 -18.28
N VAL A 11 1.05 -28.43 -17.51
CA VAL A 11 0.73 -28.60 -16.10
C VAL A 11 1.32 -27.37 -15.44
N SER A 12 0.58 -26.26 -15.42
CA SER A 12 0.79 -25.22 -14.43
C SER A 12 0.37 -25.85 -13.10
N VAL A 13 1.33 -26.42 -12.38
CA VAL A 13 1.13 -26.70 -10.97
C VAL A 13 1.08 -25.33 -10.31
N ALA A 14 -0.12 -24.83 -10.03
CA ALA A 14 -0.27 -23.78 -9.03
C ALA A 14 0.11 -24.45 -7.71
N LEU A 15 1.38 -24.30 -7.30
CA LEU A 15 1.76 -24.53 -5.92
C LEU A 15 1.13 -23.36 -5.17
N ALA A 16 -0.09 -23.56 -4.67
CA ALA A 16 -0.71 -22.59 -3.78
C ALA A 16 0.28 -22.34 -2.66
N THR A 17 0.87 -21.14 -2.60
CA THR A 17 1.65 -20.73 -1.44
C THR A 17 0.68 -20.61 -0.28
N SER A 18 0.56 -21.69 0.50
CA SER A 18 -0.02 -21.59 1.81
C SER A 18 0.88 -20.68 2.64
N TRP A 19 0.28 -19.71 3.32
CA TRP A 19 0.79 -18.98 4.48
C TRP A 19 2.01 -19.65 5.11
N SER A 20 3.16 -19.00 5.07
CA SER A 20 4.34 -19.49 5.79
C SER A 20 4.14 -19.37 7.30
N ALA A 21 3.40 -18.33 7.72
CA ALA A 21 2.96 -18.08 9.08
C ALA A 21 1.79 -17.08 9.10
N ASN A 22 1.10 -16.99 10.24
CA ASN A 22 0.07 -15.98 10.51
C ASN A 22 0.48 -15.17 11.74
N ILE A 23 0.25 -13.86 11.69
CA ILE A 23 0.32 -12.97 12.84
C ILE A 23 -1.11 -12.63 13.24
N THR A 24 -1.47 -12.90 14.50
CA THR A 24 -2.80 -12.60 15.05
C THR A 24 -2.71 -11.46 16.06
N HIS A 25 -3.84 -10.81 16.35
CA HIS A 25 -3.89 -9.81 17.41
C HIS A 25 -3.30 -10.37 18.73
N PRO A 26 -2.44 -9.63 19.44
CA PRO A 26 -1.69 -10.18 20.57
C PRO A 26 -2.57 -10.62 21.74
N GLU A 27 -3.70 -9.93 21.94
CA GLU A 27 -4.69 -10.28 22.95
C GLU A 27 -5.88 -11.10 22.41
N GLY A 28 -5.89 -11.49 21.13
CA GLY A 28 -7.00 -12.23 20.51
C GLY A 28 -8.34 -11.48 20.55
N VAL A 29 -8.30 -10.15 20.33
CA VAL A 29 -9.48 -9.29 20.39
C VAL A 29 -10.19 -9.31 19.04
N SER A 30 -11.37 -9.92 19.02
CA SER A 30 -12.29 -9.88 17.88
C SER A 30 -12.71 -8.44 17.56
N ASP A 31 -13.00 -8.15 16.30
CA ASP A 31 -13.45 -6.83 15.81
C ASP A 31 -12.45 -5.67 16.00
N SER A 32 -11.22 -5.94 16.47
CA SER A 32 -10.14 -4.94 16.56
C SER A 32 -9.69 -4.38 15.20
N GLN A 33 -10.11 -5.05 14.11
CA GLN A 33 -9.60 -4.84 12.75
C GLN A 33 -8.08 -4.93 12.68
N PHE A 34 -7.49 -5.82 13.47
CA PHE A 34 -6.06 -6.11 13.38
C PHE A 34 -5.66 -6.50 11.96
N GLY A 35 -4.53 -5.98 11.50
CA GLY A 35 -4.13 -6.12 10.10
C GLY A 35 -4.81 -5.10 9.20
N HIS A 36 -5.31 -4.00 9.74
CA HIS A 36 -5.80 -2.88 8.94
C HIS A 36 -4.61 -2.30 8.17
N ALA A 37 -3.74 -1.47 8.75
CA ALA A 37 -2.50 -1.09 8.08
C ALA A 37 -1.36 -2.05 8.43
N VAL A 38 -0.50 -2.35 7.44
CA VAL A 38 0.71 -3.13 7.62
C VAL A 38 1.87 -2.41 6.92
N GLY A 39 3.03 -2.37 7.58
CA GLY A 39 4.29 -1.94 7.00
C GLY A 39 5.42 -2.89 7.39
N ILE A 40 6.43 -3.08 6.55
CA ILE A 40 7.60 -3.93 6.83
C ILE A 40 8.90 -3.32 6.30
N SER A 41 9.96 -3.35 7.12
CA SER A 41 11.31 -2.95 6.73
C SER A 41 12.32 -3.91 7.36
N GLY A 42 12.96 -4.72 6.52
CA GLY A 42 13.84 -5.81 6.95
C GLY A 42 13.11 -6.80 7.85
N ASP A 43 13.56 -6.90 9.10
CA ASP A 43 13.01 -7.82 10.10
C ASP A 43 11.96 -7.16 11.02
N TRP A 44 11.60 -5.91 10.76
CA TRP A 44 10.60 -5.19 11.55
C TRP A 44 9.32 -4.97 10.77
N ALA A 45 8.19 -5.17 11.45
CA ALA A 45 6.88 -4.89 10.91
C ALA A 45 6.05 -4.04 11.88
N VAL A 46 5.26 -3.14 11.34
CA VAL A 46 4.20 -2.41 12.05
C VAL A 46 2.86 -2.93 11.57
N ILE A 47 1.99 -3.30 12.50
CA ILE A 47 0.62 -3.76 12.20
C ILE A 47 -0.34 -2.97 13.05
N THR A 48 -1.43 -2.46 12.47
CA THR A 48 -2.43 -1.70 13.20
C THR A 48 -3.75 -2.44 13.34
N GLY A 49 -4.51 -2.08 14.37
CA GLY A 49 -5.92 -2.43 14.50
C GLY A 49 -6.71 -1.19 14.89
N ILE A 50 -7.51 -0.65 13.97
CA ILE A 50 -8.16 0.67 14.15
C ILE A 50 -9.23 0.69 15.25
N TYR A 51 -9.70 -0.48 15.66
CA TYR A 51 -10.71 -0.63 16.71
C TYR A 51 -10.18 -1.36 17.95
N ALA A 52 -8.86 -1.57 18.03
CA ALA A 52 -8.20 -2.06 19.22
C ALA A 52 -8.47 -1.14 20.43
N ASN A 53 -8.27 -1.70 21.64
CA ASN A 53 -8.40 -0.98 22.91
C ASN A 53 -9.77 -0.29 23.12
N GLY A 54 -10.84 -0.85 22.56
CA GLY A 54 -12.19 -0.29 22.71
C GLY A 54 -12.46 0.90 21.79
N LEU A 55 -12.14 0.76 20.50
CA LEU A 55 -12.27 1.78 19.44
C LEU A 55 -11.23 2.91 19.48
N GLU A 56 -10.21 2.83 20.34
CA GLU A 56 -9.13 3.82 20.35
C GLU A 56 -8.15 3.62 19.18
N GLY A 57 -8.03 2.38 18.72
CA GLY A 57 -7.05 1.95 17.73
C GLY A 57 -5.66 1.81 18.33
N ALA A 58 -4.83 0.96 17.74
CA ALA A 58 -3.46 0.70 18.21
C ALA A 58 -2.53 0.32 17.07
N GLY A 59 -1.23 0.53 17.29
CA GLY A 59 -0.14 0.06 16.42
C GLY A 59 0.77 -0.87 17.20
N TYR A 60 1.17 -1.96 16.57
CA TYR A 60 1.96 -3.02 17.19
C TYR A 60 3.23 -3.25 16.38
N MET A 61 4.37 -3.26 17.06
CA MET A 61 5.66 -3.59 16.46
C MET A 61 5.94 -5.08 16.63
N TYR A 62 6.30 -5.71 15.52
CA TYR A 62 6.74 -7.08 15.45
C TYR A 62 8.17 -7.15 14.95
N HIS A 63 8.95 -8.08 15.51
CA HIS A 63 10.31 -8.34 15.10
C HIS A 63 10.49 -9.81 14.71
N ARG A 64 11.15 -10.03 13.57
CA ARG A 64 11.54 -11.35 13.10
C ARG A 64 12.95 -11.68 13.57
N GLY A 65 13.03 -12.44 14.65
CA GLY A 65 14.30 -12.94 15.16
C GLY A 65 14.88 -14.09 14.33
N SER A 66 15.91 -14.75 14.86
CA SER A 66 16.59 -15.88 14.20
C SER A 66 15.71 -17.10 13.92
N SER A 67 14.53 -17.20 14.55
CA SER A 67 13.55 -18.25 14.29
C SER A 67 12.85 -18.08 12.93
N GLY A 68 12.96 -16.89 12.31
CA GLY A 68 12.25 -16.54 11.08
C GLY A 68 10.77 -16.20 11.30
N VAL A 69 10.30 -16.18 12.55
CA VAL A 69 8.91 -15.86 12.92
C VAL A 69 8.85 -14.44 13.48
N PHE A 70 7.81 -13.69 13.11
CA PHE A 70 7.50 -12.40 13.70
C PHE A 70 6.89 -12.58 15.10
N GLU A 71 7.51 -11.98 16.10
CA GLU A 71 7.04 -11.96 17.48
C GLU A 71 6.71 -10.52 17.88
N LEU A 72 5.68 -10.33 18.72
CA LEU A 72 5.33 -9.01 19.23
C LEU A 72 6.49 -8.47 20.06
N GLU A 73 7.01 -7.31 19.68
CA GLU A 73 8.00 -6.58 20.46
C GLU A 73 7.31 -5.62 21.45
N CYS A 74 6.43 -4.75 20.93
CA CYS A 74 5.74 -3.76 21.75
C CYS A 74 4.46 -3.24 21.07
N GLU A 75 3.59 -2.63 21.88
CA GLU A 75 2.55 -1.72 21.39
C GLU A 75 3.13 -0.30 21.35
N LEU A 76 2.85 0.45 20.28
CA LEU A 76 3.29 1.83 20.12
C LEU A 76 2.46 2.77 20.99
N GLU A 77 3.14 3.59 21.80
CA GLU A 77 2.48 4.58 22.65
C GLU A 77 1.76 5.64 21.81
N HIS A 78 0.45 5.80 22.00
CA HIS A 78 -0.29 6.94 21.46
C HIS A 78 -0.95 7.76 22.58
N ASP A 79 -1.31 9.00 22.24
CA ASP A 79 -1.99 9.90 23.18
C ASP A 79 -3.43 9.43 23.38
N SER A 80 -3.83 9.19 24.62
CA SER A 80 -5.18 8.73 24.97
C SER A 80 -6.29 9.73 24.62
N ARG A 81 -5.95 10.95 24.22
CA ARG A 81 -6.88 11.94 23.65
C ARG A 81 -7.12 11.74 22.15
N LEU A 82 -6.47 10.76 21.53
CA LEU A 82 -6.67 10.38 20.13
C LEU A 82 -7.54 9.12 20.05
N GLU A 83 -8.29 8.98 18.97
CA GLU A 83 -9.14 7.84 18.63
C GLU A 83 -8.85 7.37 17.20
N ASN A 84 -9.32 6.17 16.86
CA ASN A 84 -9.09 5.52 15.57
C ASN A 84 -7.64 5.60 15.08
N CYS A 85 -6.70 5.26 15.95
CA CYS A 85 -5.30 5.19 15.59
C CYS A 85 -5.05 4.05 14.59
N GLY A 86 -4.25 4.31 13.56
CA GLY A 86 -3.74 3.26 12.66
C GLY A 86 -4.56 2.99 11.41
N TYR A 87 -5.25 3.98 10.86
CA TYR A 87 -5.81 3.87 9.50
C TYR A 87 -4.71 3.71 8.44
N THR A 88 -3.53 4.29 8.69
CA THR A 88 -2.34 4.14 7.86
C THR A 88 -1.08 4.01 8.72
N ALA A 89 -0.14 3.19 8.24
CA ALA A 89 1.17 3.02 8.84
C ALA A 89 2.21 2.78 7.74
N ALA A 90 3.45 3.19 7.99
CA ALA A 90 4.61 2.82 7.18
C ALA A 90 5.85 2.76 8.07
N ILE A 91 6.85 2.00 7.62
CA ILE A 91 8.14 1.82 8.30
C ILE A 91 9.26 1.90 7.26
N ASP A 92 10.33 2.61 7.59
CA ASP A 92 11.59 2.62 6.83
C ASP A 92 12.76 2.62 7.83
N GLY A 93 13.47 1.50 7.90
CA GLY A 93 14.54 1.27 8.87
C GLY A 93 14.08 1.50 10.31
N ASP A 94 14.67 2.49 10.96
CA ASP A 94 14.42 2.82 12.38
C ASP A 94 13.26 3.81 12.59
N TRP A 95 12.46 4.10 11.56
CA TRP A 95 11.36 5.06 11.67
C TRP A 95 10.02 4.43 11.30
N VAL A 96 9.02 4.69 12.13
CA VAL A 96 7.63 4.31 11.89
C VAL A 96 6.76 5.56 11.90
N VAL A 97 5.81 5.63 11.00
CA VAL A 97 4.71 6.61 11.04
C VAL A 97 3.39 5.88 11.19
N MET A 98 2.51 6.42 12.02
CA MET A 98 1.13 5.97 12.17
C MET A 98 0.22 7.16 12.40
N ASP A 99 -0.97 7.15 11.78
CA ASP A 99 -1.95 8.21 11.98
C ASP A 99 -2.88 7.96 13.17
N SER A 100 -3.57 9.03 13.57
CA SER A 100 -4.61 9.02 14.60
C SER A 100 -5.56 10.19 14.39
N LEU A 101 -6.79 10.06 14.87
CA LEU A 101 -7.77 11.15 14.87
C LEU A 101 -7.88 11.77 16.27
N ASN A 102 -8.18 13.06 16.35
CA ASN A 102 -8.37 13.74 17.64
C ASN A 102 -9.81 13.54 18.17
N LYS A 103 -9.96 13.04 19.41
CA LYS A 103 -11.25 12.79 20.09
C LYS A 103 -12.10 14.04 20.27
N ASP A 104 -11.52 15.25 20.19
CA ASP A 104 -12.22 16.51 20.37
C ASP A 104 -13.20 16.86 19.21
N GLY A 105 -13.48 15.91 18.29
CA GLY A 105 -14.50 16.02 17.25
C GLY A 105 -14.13 16.98 16.11
N ARG A 106 -12.84 17.33 15.96
CA ARG A 106 -12.35 18.29 14.96
C ARG A 106 -11.73 17.66 13.71
N GLN A 107 -11.86 16.35 13.49
CA GLN A 107 -11.35 15.67 12.28
C GLN A 107 -9.90 16.08 11.91
N ASN A 108 -9.02 16.16 12.90
CA ASN A 108 -7.62 16.49 12.66
C ASN A 108 -6.80 15.21 12.73
N THR A 109 -6.35 14.73 11.57
CA THR A 109 -5.35 13.66 11.51
C THR A 109 -4.04 14.15 12.12
N VAL A 110 -3.53 13.39 13.08
CA VAL A 110 -2.20 13.55 13.66
C VAL A 110 -1.36 12.37 13.21
N LEU A 111 -0.16 12.64 12.72
CA LEU A 111 0.82 11.60 12.41
C LEU A 111 1.82 11.51 13.55
N ASN A 112 1.93 10.33 14.12
CA ASN A 112 2.87 10.01 15.18
C ASN A 112 4.10 9.37 14.52
N LEU A 113 5.26 10.00 14.69
CA LEU A 113 6.54 9.47 14.22
C LEU A 113 7.29 8.87 15.39
N TYR A 114 7.60 7.59 15.26
CA TYR A 114 8.39 6.83 16.22
C TYR A 114 9.78 6.57 15.66
N ASN A 115 10.76 6.53 16.54
CA ASN A 115 12.11 6.12 16.20
C ASN A 115 12.60 5.04 17.16
N ARG A 116 13.28 4.04 16.60
CA ARG A 116 13.88 2.96 17.38
C ARG A 116 15.19 3.43 18.02
N GLN A 117 15.30 3.29 19.35
CA GLN A 117 16.42 3.76 20.15
C GLN A 117 16.84 2.72 21.22
N ASN A 118 18.04 2.89 21.78
CA ASN A 118 18.52 2.21 23.00
C ASN A 118 18.34 0.68 23.09
N GLY A 119 18.47 -0.05 21.98
CA GLY A 119 18.31 -1.51 21.97
C GLY A 119 16.86 -1.94 21.72
N ASP A 120 16.31 -1.41 20.63
CA ASP A 120 15.00 -1.76 20.05
C ASP A 120 13.74 -1.17 20.72
N GLU A 121 13.91 -0.14 21.55
CA GLU A 121 12.78 0.63 22.10
C GLU A 121 12.22 1.63 21.08
N TRP A 122 10.93 1.55 20.77
CA TRP A 122 10.25 2.49 19.87
C TRP A 122 9.72 3.70 20.63
N VAL A 123 10.30 4.87 20.39
CA VAL A 123 9.98 6.12 21.11
C VAL A 123 9.23 7.09 20.21
N LEU A 124 8.12 7.65 20.70
CA LEU A 124 7.39 8.72 20.01
C LEU A 124 8.23 10.00 19.96
N MET A 125 8.76 10.33 18.78
CA MET A 125 9.66 11.46 18.58
C MET A 125 8.92 12.76 18.27
N LYS A 126 7.89 12.67 17.43
CA LYS A 126 7.22 13.86 16.89
C LYS A 126 5.78 13.56 16.53
N LYS A 127 4.92 14.56 16.74
CA LYS A 127 3.57 14.59 16.17
C LYS A 127 3.56 15.63 15.06
N LEU A 128 3.14 15.23 13.87
CA LEU A 128 2.82 16.15 12.79
C LEU A 128 1.30 16.31 12.75
N SER A 129 0.85 17.54 12.90
CA SER A 129 -0.53 17.92 12.58
C SER A 129 -0.44 18.85 11.38
N PRO A 130 -0.12 18.31 10.19
CA PRO A 130 0.16 19.14 9.03
C PRO A 130 -1.05 20.00 8.66
N TYR A 131 -2.25 19.61 9.10
CA TYR A 131 -3.47 20.30 8.75
C TYR A 131 -4.59 20.27 9.80
N SER A 132 -5.61 21.09 9.57
CA SER A 132 -6.69 21.42 10.52
C SER A 132 -8.10 20.90 10.18
N SER A 133 -8.25 20.02 9.17
CA SER A 133 -9.53 19.35 8.82
C SER A 133 -9.35 18.29 7.71
N PHE A 134 -9.12 17.02 8.07
CA PHE A 134 -8.81 15.94 7.13
C PHE A 134 -9.52 14.64 7.48
N ASP A 135 -10.06 14.00 6.44
CA ASP A 135 -10.78 12.73 6.57
C ASP A 135 -9.85 11.51 6.37
N PHE A 136 -8.77 11.64 5.59
CA PHE A 136 -7.87 10.53 5.28
C PHE A 136 -6.47 10.99 4.86
N VAL A 137 -5.44 10.28 5.31
CA VAL A 137 -4.04 10.44 4.88
C VAL A 137 -3.51 9.09 4.40
N SER A 138 -2.79 9.07 3.28
CA SER A 138 -1.92 7.95 2.91
C SER A 138 -0.48 8.30 3.20
N VAL A 139 0.30 7.33 3.65
CA VAL A 139 1.72 7.51 3.94
C VAL A 139 2.55 6.51 3.16
N ALA A 140 3.73 6.94 2.74
CA ALA A 140 4.75 6.06 2.20
C ALA A 140 6.13 6.53 2.68
N MET A 141 7.02 5.58 3.00
CA MET A 141 8.38 5.86 3.45
C MET A 141 9.36 5.06 2.60
N ASP A 142 10.42 5.72 2.14
CA ASP A 142 11.54 5.10 1.41
C ASP A 142 12.74 6.03 1.45
N ALA A 143 13.94 5.46 1.63
CA ALA A 143 15.21 6.15 1.56
C ALA A 143 15.27 7.45 2.38
N GLY A 144 14.69 7.45 3.58
CA GLY A 144 14.65 8.62 4.46
C GLY A 144 13.71 9.74 3.99
N LEU A 145 12.80 9.46 3.07
CA LEU A 145 11.64 10.29 2.77
C LEU A 145 10.39 9.77 3.46
N LEU A 146 9.50 10.69 3.81
CA LEU A 146 8.12 10.44 4.23
C LEU A 146 7.23 11.25 3.31
N VAL A 147 6.35 10.58 2.58
CA VAL A 147 5.39 11.21 1.68
C VAL A 147 4.00 11.06 2.27
N LEU A 148 3.28 12.18 2.35
CA LEU A 148 1.92 12.24 2.87
C LEU A 148 0.97 12.62 1.75
N GLY A 149 0.12 11.70 1.33
CA GLY A 149 -1.02 11.99 0.46
C GLY A 149 -2.21 12.46 1.26
N TRP A 150 -2.81 13.57 0.85
CA TRP A 150 -3.94 14.15 1.56
C TRP A 150 -4.92 14.83 0.62
N CYS A 151 -6.19 14.94 1.04
CA CYS A 151 -7.22 15.76 0.41
C CYS A 151 -7.99 16.56 1.47
N GLN A 152 -8.09 17.88 1.30
CA GLN A 152 -8.75 18.73 2.30
C GLN A 152 -10.28 18.60 2.23
N ALA A 153 -10.94 18.48 3.37
CA ALA A 153 -12.40 18.47 3.43
C ALA A 153 -12.99 19.73 2.76
N GLY A 154 -13.81 19.54 1.73
CA GLY A 154 -14.43 20.62 0.94
C GLY A 154 -13.59 21.20 -0.20
N TYR A 155 -12.30 20.83 -0.32
CA TYR A 155 -11.43 21.17 -1.45
C TYR A 155 -10.96 19.87 -2.10
N GLN A 156 -11.56 19.54 -3.24
CA GLN A 156 -11.39 18.24 -3.89
C GLN A 156 -10.08 18.12 -4.69
N HIS A 157 -9.00 18.76 -4.26
CA HIS A 157 -7.68 18.60 -4.88
C HIS A 157 -6.78 18.01 -3.82
N GLY A 158 -6.37 16.76 -3.97
CA GLY A 158 -5.34 16.24 -3.07
C GLY A 158 -3.94 16.62 -3.57
N GLN A 159 -3.02 16.48 -2.65
CA GLN A 159 -1.63 16.90 -2.78
C GLN A 159 -0.78 15.88 -2.05
N ALA A 160 0.52 15.90 -2.32
CA ALA A 160 1.47 15.14 -1.52
C ALA A 160 2.48 16.08 -0.86
N ASP A 161 2.60 16.05 0.46
CA ASP A 161 3.71 16.71 1.15
C ASP A 161 4.88 15.72 1.29
N VAL A 162 6.07 16.15 0.89
CA VAL A 162 7.31 15.37 1.02
C VAL A 162 8.09 15.92 2.19
N TYR A 163 8.45 15.03 3.10
CA TYR A 163 9.33 15.29 4.23
C TYR A 163 10.60 14.47 4.08
N ARG A 164 11.71 15.05 4.50
CA ARG A 164 13.01 14.37 4.53
C ARG A 164 13.50 14.22 5.95
N LEU A 165 14.12 13.10 6.24
CA LEU A 165 14.81 12.85 7.48
C LEU A 165 15.97 13.84 7.64
N ASP A 166 15.97 14.59 8.74
CA ASP A 166 16.96 15.60 9.10
C ASP A 166 17.60 15.24 10.45
N GLY A 167 18.55 14.30 10.38
CA GLY A 167 19.25 13.76 11.55
C GLY A 167 18.33 13.02 12.52
N SER A 168 18.72 12.96 13.79
CA SER A 168 17.97 12.27 14.85
C SER A 168 16.67 12.99 15.25
N ASN A 169 16.44 14.21 14.77
CA ASN A 169 15.26 15.01 15.11
C ASN A 169 14.05 14.71 14.21
N GLY A 170 14.17 13.72 13.33
CA GLY A 170 13.10 13.21 12.48
C GLY A 170 12.91 14.03 11.21
N TYR A 171 11.65 14.13 10.79
CA TYR A 171 11.32 14.58 9.43
C TYR A 171 10.99 16.09 9.38
N VAL A 172 11.50 16.75 8.34
CA VAL A 172 11.23 18.16 7.99
C VAL A 172 10.60 18.24 6.60
N ARG A 173 9.58 19.08 6.43
CA ARG A 173 8.91 19.23 5.14
C ARG A 173 9.85 19.89 4.14
N GLU A 174 10.07 19.25 2.99
CA GLU A 174 10.90 19.79 1.91
C GLU A 174 10.08 20.29 0.71
N ALA A 175 8.93 19.68 0.40
CA ALA A 175 8.12 20.06 -0.74
C ALA A 175 6.62 19.77 -0.56
N THR A 176 5.81 20.44 -1.37
CA THR A 176 4.40 20.11 -1.60
C THR A 176 4.22 19.88 -3.10
N LEU A 177 3.83 18.67 -3.46
CA LEU A 177 3.60 18.20 -4.82
C LEU A 177 2.14 18.46 -5.19
N VAL A 178 1.94 19.39 -6.11
CA VAL A 178 0.61 19.77 -6.61
C VAL A 178 0.55 19.47 -8.10
N PRO A 179 -0.32 18.54 -8.53
CA PRO A 179 -0.47 18.26 -9.95
C PRO A 179 -0.91 19.50 -10.75
N PRO A 180 -0.42 19.70 -12.00
CA PRO A 180 -0.64 20.94 -12.75
C PRO A 180 -2.10 21.24 -13.07
N GLN A 181 -2.94 20.22 -13.27
CA GLN A 181 -4.36 20.42 -13.58
C GLN A 181 -5.09 21.24 -12.50
N TYR A 182 -4.67 21.16 -11.25
CA TYR A 182 -5.31 21.89 -10.13
C TYR A 182 -4.76 23.31 -9.93
N LYS A 183 -3.61 23.65 -10.52
CA LYS A 183 -3.04 25.00 -10.40
C LYS A 183 -3.85 26.03 -11.20
N ASN A 184 -4.52 25.58 -12.25
CA ASN A 184 -5.17 26.46 -13.23
C ASN A 184 -6.69 26.57 -13.07
N ASP A 185 -7.33 25.66 -12.33
CA ASP A 185 -8.75 25.72 -12.02
C ASP A 185 -9.01 25.27 -10.56
N PRO A 186 -9.10 26.22 -9.61
CA PRO A 186 -9.44 25.97 -8.20
C PRO A 186 -10.81 25.33 -7.97
N SER A 187 -11.68 25.28 -8.98
CA SER A 187 -13.02 24.68 -8.92
C SER A 187 -13.08 23.26 -9.51
N TYR A 188 -11.95 22.74 -9.99
CA TYR A 188 -11.86 21.46 -10.66
C TYR A 188 -11.87 20.28 -9.68
N SER A 189 -13.06 19.77 -9.42
CA SER A 189 -13.35 18.95 -8.27
C SER A 189 -13.15 17.44 -8.57
N ASN A 190 -11.98 16.88 -8.26
CA ASN A 190 -11.59 15.53 -8.73
C ASN A 190 -11.08 14.53 -7.66
N GLY A 191 -10.98 14.91 -6.38
CA GLY A 191 -10.63 14.01 -5.28
C GLY A 191 -9.23 13.36 -5.39
N ASP A 192 -8.15 14.11 -5.61
CA ASP A 192 -6.89 13.50 -6.12
C ASP A 192 -5.69 13.59 -5.20
N GLY A 193 -5.28 12.52 -4.52
CA GLY A 193 -4.15 12.52 -3.57
C GLY A 193 -4.39 11.61 -2.37
N ARG A 194 -5.50 10.86 -2.38
CA ARG A 194 -5.82 9.88 -1.34
C ARG A 194 -4.78 8.78 -1.22
N TRP A 195 -4.02 8.50 -2.28
CA TRP A 195 -3.00 7.46 -2.29
C TRP A 195 -1.69 8.00 -2.82
N VAL A 196 -0.61 7.71 -2.10
CA VAL A 196 0.76 7.98 -2.50
C VAL A 196 1.55 6.68 -2.52
N ALA A 197 2.53 6.63 -3.42
CA ALA A 197 3.58 5.65 -3.43
C ALA A 197 4.91 6.35 -3.74
N ILE A 198 6.00 5.80 -3.25
CA ILE A 198 7.36 6.31 -3.43
C ILE A 198 8.26 5.15 -3.86
N ALA A 199 9.21 5.43 -4.75
CA ALA A 199 10.28 4.49 -5.07
C ALA A 199 11.48 5.20 -5.72
N GLY A 200 12.45 4.39 -6.18
CA GLY A 200 13.66 4.88 -6.81
C GLY A 200 14.60 5.52 -5.80
N ASN A 201 14.73 4.93 -4.60
CA ASN A 201 15.55 5.44 -3.51
C ASN A 201 15.17 6.90 -3.16
N GLY A 202 13.87 7.14 -3.06
CA GLY A 202 13.29 8.45 -2.79
C GLY A 202 13.37 9.48 -3.93
N SER A 203 13.61 9.10 -5.18
CA SER A 203 13.67 10.05 -6.31
C SER A 203 12.36 10.23 -7.07
N ARG A 204 11.40 9.30 -6.94
CA ARG A 204 10.10 9.35 -7.63
C ARG A 204 8.94 9.22 -6.65
N VAL A 205 7.93 10.07 -6.82
CA VAL A 205 6.67 10.01 -6.08
C VAL A 205 5.51 9.90 -7.06
N VAL A 206 4.60 8.99 -6.77
CA VAL A 206 3.39 8.76 -7.56
C VAL A 206 2.16 8.99 -6.69
N THR A 207 1.17 9.70 -7.22
CA THR A 207 -0.08 9.99 -6.50
C THR A 207 -1.28 9.52 -7.31
N GLY A 208 -2.26 8.88 -6.66
CA GLY A 208 -3.51 8.41 -7.27
C GLY A 208 -4.74 9.27 -6.95
N SER A 209 -5.69 9.30 -7.89
CA SER A 209 -6.95 10.06 -7.83
C SER A 209 -8.20 9.17 -7.81
N THR A 210 -9.26 9.66 -7.15
CA THR A 210 -10.51 8.91 -6.95
C THR A 210 -11.55 9.14 -8.04
N ASP A 211 -11.72 10.37 -8.51
CA ASP A 211 -12.93 10.69 -9.29
C ASP A 211 -12.68 10.55 -10.80
N TRP A 212 -11.42 10.70 -11.23
CA TRP A 212 -11.06 10.71 -12.66
C TRP A 212 -9.99 9.68 -13.03
N GLY A 213 -9.63 8.83 -12.08
CA GLY A 213 -8.68 7.77 -12.30
C GLY A 213 -7.31 8.26 -12.79
N GLN A 214 -6.83 9.37 -12.24
CA GLN A 214 -5.57 9.97 -12.62
C GLN A 214 -4.41 9.52 -11.74
N VAL A 215 -3.27 9.25 -12.35
CA VAL A 215 -2.00 8.98 -11.69
C VAL A 215 -1.01 10.08 -12.07
N ASN A 216 -0.45 10.78 -11.07
CA ASN A 216 0.54 11.83 -11.30
C ASN A 216 1.91 11.35 -10.86
N VAL A 217 2.91 11.60 -11.70
CA VAL A 217 4.30 11.25 -11.47
C VAL A 217 5.11 12.51 -11.20
N PHE A 218 5.84 12.49 -10.10
CA PHE A 218 6.78 13.54 -9.70
C PHE A 218 8.18 12.95 -9.59
N GLU A 219 9.16 13.71 -10.03
CA GLU A 219 10.57 13.35 -9.94
C GLU A 219 11.34 14.42 -9.19
N CYS A 220 12.35 13.97 -8.44
CA CYS A 220 13.30 14.81 -7.75
C CYS A 220 14.61 14.88 -8.54
N ASP A 221 14.94 16.07 -9.03
CA ASP A 221 16.28 16.34 -9.58
C ASP A 221 17.22 16.79 -8.46
N GLU A 222 18.32 16.06 -8.27
CA GLU A 222 19.38 16.39 -7.32
C GLU A 222 20.65 16.97 -7.99
N SER A 223 20.70 17.00 -9.32
CA SER A 223 21.90 17.36 -10.10
C SER A 223 22.32 18.82 -9.94
N SER A 224 21.40 19.69 -9.50
CA SER A 224 21.60 21.14 -9.36
C SER A 224 22.18 21.59 -8.00
N GLY A 225 22.62 20.65 -7.15
CA GLY A 225 23.14 20.96 -5.81
C GLY A 225 22.04 21.21 -4.77
N GLY A 226 20.79 20.89 -5.12
CA GLY A 226 19.62 20.88 -4.26
C GLY A 226 18.57 19.92 -4.83
N ARG A 227 17.58 19.55 -4.01
CA ARG A 227 16.46 18.68 -4.40
C ARG A 227 15.33 19.53 -4.98
N VAL A 228 15.01 19.34 -6.25
CA VAL A 228 13.92 20.04 -6.93
C VAL A 228 12.89 19.03 -7.41
N TRP A 229 11.68 19.12 -6.87
CA TRP A 229 10.57 18.28 -7.30
C TRP A 229 9.83 18.91 -8.47
N SER A 230 9.63 18.12 -9.53
CA SER A 230 8.86 18.52 -10.71
C SER A 230 7.82 17.45 -11.07
N HIS A 231 6.66 17.90 -11.55
CA HIS A 231 5.68 17.02 -12.19
C HIS A 231 6.21 16.62 -13.57
N VAL A 232 6.19 15.32 -13.86
CA VAL A 232 6.72 14.75 -15.11
C VAL A 232 5.60 14.29 -16.02
N GLN A 233 4.58 13.63 -15.44
CA GLN A 233 3.50 13.06 -16.24
C GLN A 233 2.21 12.97 -15.45
N ALA A 234 1.10 13.18 -16.16
CA ALA A 234 -0.24 12.82 -15.72
C ALA A 234 -0.74 11.68 -16.62
N ILE A 235 -1.14 10.58 -15.99
CA ILE A 235 -1.60 9.36 -16.64
C ILE A 235 -3.09 9.21 -16.33
N SER A 236 -3.92 9.02 -17.35
CA SER A 236 -5.35 8.75 -17.19
C SER A 236 -5.58 7.25 -17.29
N ALA A 237 -5.97 6.62 -16.19
CA ALA A 237 -6.44 5.26 -16.24
C ALA A 237 -7.80 5.20 -16.97
N ARG A 238 -8.03 4.08 -17.66
CA ARG A 238 -9.09 3.94 -18.68
C ARG A 238 -10.55 4.25 -18.25
N TYR A 239 -10.88 4.47 -16.98
CA TYR A 239 -12.27 4.64 -16.53
C TYR A 239 -12.48 5.75 -15.50
N TYR A 240 -13.29 6.73 -15.89
CA TYR A 240 -13.87 7.75 -15.02
C TYR A 240 -14.68 7.07 -13.91
N SER A 241 -14.53 7.49 -12.65
CA SER A 241 -15.16 6.94 -11.41
C SER A 241 -14.49 5.77 -10.67
N SER A 242 -13.26 5.40 -11.02
CA SER A 242 -12.50 4.41 -10.23
C SER A 242 -11.61 5.08 -9.19
N ASP A 243 -11.83 4.76 -7.93
CA ASP A 243 -10.85 4.96 -6.87
C ASP A 243 -9.54 4.24 -7.25
N ILE A 244 -8.43 4.97 -7.40
CA ILE A 244 -7.15 4.38 -7.85
C ILE A 244 -6.14 4.22 -6.73
N LYS A 245 -5.80 2.97 -6.45
CA LYS A 245 -4.60 2.63 -5.68
C LYS A 245 -3.38 2.66 -6.58
N VAL A 246 -2.30 3.27 -6.12
CA VAL A 246 -1.04 3.37 -6.89
C VAL A 246 0.09 2.66 -6.17
N ALA A 247 0.94 2.01 -6.94
CA ALA A 247 2.24 1.51 -6.50
C ALA A 247 3.28 1.83 -7.59
N ILE A 248 4.53 1.97 -7.19
CA ILE A 248 5.66 2.14 -8.09
C ILE A 248 6.77 1.17 -7.69
N SER A 249 7.41 0.52 -8.65
CA SER A 249 8.44 -0.48 -8.42
C SER A 249 9.68 0.14 -7.80
N HIS A 250 10.44 -0.62 -7.01
CA HIS A 250 11.64 -0.12 -6.30
C HIS A 250 12.65 0.58 -7.20
N ASP A 251 12.82 0.12 -8.44
CA ASP A 251 13.68 0.75 -9.45
C ASP A 251 13.09 2.02 -10.09
N GLY A 252 11.87 2.37 -9.73
CA GLY A 252 11.15 3.56 -10.20
C GLY A 252 10.58 3.44 -11.62
N HIS A 253 10.78 2.34 -12.34
CA HIS A 253 10.47 2.26 -13.78
C HIS A 253 9.14 1.62 -14.14
N THR A 254 8.38 1.12 -13.16
CA THR A 254 7.05 0.54 -13.38
C THR A 254 6.06 1.09 -12.39
N ILE A 255 4.90 1.53 -12.87
CA ILE A 255 3.76 1.97 -12.05
C ILE A 255 2.63 0.97 -12.25
N ALA A 256 1.99 0.61 -11.15
CA ALA A 256 0.75 -0.16 -11.17
C ALA A 256 -0.38 0.71 -10.60
N ALA A 257 -1.48 0.80 -11.33
CA ALA A 257 -2.66 1.56 -10.96
C ALA A 257 -3.86 0.62 -10.85
N GLY A 258 -4.38 0.46 -9.64
CA GLY A 258 -5.51 -0.40 -9.31
C GLY A 258 -6.81 0.33 -9.48
N CYS A 259 -7.54 -0.02 -10.52
CA CYS A 259 -8.86 0.50 -10.83
C CYS A 259 -9.90 -0.48 -10.29
N TYR A 260 -10.06 -0.56 -8.96
CA TYR A 260 -10.87 -1.62 -8.36
C TYR A 260 -12.38 -1.52 -8.62
N ARG A 261 -12.84 -0.38 -9.15
CA ARG A 261 -14.22 -0.18 -9.64
C ARG A 261 -14.35 -0.27 -11.17
N ASP A 262 -13.32 -0.73 -11.87
CA ASP A 262 -13.36 -0.92 -13.33
C ASP A 262 -14.40 -1.98 -13.74
N GLY A 263 -15.00 -1.78 -14.93
CA GLY A 263 -16.10 -2.57 -15.51
C GLY A 263 -17.49 -2.10 -15.08
N ASP A 264 -18.46 -3.02 -15.02
CA ASP A 264 -19.81 -2.79 -14.46
C ASP A 264 -19.78 -2.67 -12.91
N TYR A 265 -18.73 -2.05 -12.35
CA TYR A 265 -18.46 -1.88 -10.92
C TYR A 265 -18.24 -3.17 -10.12
N ARG A 266 -17.92 -4.29 -10.78
CA ARG A 266 -17.84 -5.60 -10.09
C ARG A 266 -16.44 -6.15 -9.96
N GLN A 267 -15.63 -6.18 -11.01
CA GLN A 267 -14.42 -7.03 -11.00
C GLN A 267 -13.12 -6.29 -10.71
N GLY A 268 -12.95 -5.04 -11.18
CA GLY A 268 -11.72 -4.28 -11.04
C GLY A 268 -10.60 -4.69 -12.02
N SER A 269 -9.59 -3.85 -12.17
CA SER A 269 -8.42 -4.09 -13.01
C SER A 269 -7.14 -3.46 -12.43
N VAL A 270 -5.97 -3.91 -12.87
CA VAL A 270 -4.69 -3.23 -12.60
C VAL A 270 -4.02 -2.86 -13.92
N GLN A 271 -3.71 -1.57 -14.10
CA GLN A 271 -3.00 -1.06 -15.27
C GLN A 271 -1.52 -0.92 -14.96
N ILE A 272 -0.67 -1.57 -15.75
CA ILE A 272 0.78 -1.54 -15.63
C ILE A 272 1.34 -0.55 -16.65
N TRP A 273 2.02 0.47 -16.16
CA TRP A 273 2.67 1.48 -16.95
C TRP A 273 4.19 1.37 -16.77
N SER A 274 4.93 1.32 -17.86
CA SER A 274 6.39 1.17 -17.82
C SER A 274 7.08 2.36 -18.48
N ASP A 275 8.16 2.82 -17.86
CA ASP A 275 9.09 3.80 -18.43
C ASP A 275 10.01 3.07 -19.43
N LEU A 276 9.84 3.34 -20.73
CA LEU A 276 10.59 2.68 -21.81
C LEU A 276 11.98 3.30 -22.05
N GLY A 277 12.44 4.18 -21.15
CA GLY A 277 13.86 4.53 -21.00
C GLY A 277 14.40 5.64 -21.91
N GLU A 278 13.71 6.02 -22.99
CA GLU A 278 14.17 7.13 -23.86
C GLU A 278 13.49 8.48 -23.56
N SER A 279 12.25 8.47 -23.09
CA SER A 279 11.45 9.69 -22.86
C SER A 279 11.26 10.04 -21.38
N GLY A 280 11.55 9.11 -20.46
CA GLY A 280 11.15 9.20 -19.05
C GLY A 280 9.62 9.19 -18.87
N GLN A 281 8.86 8.87 -19.92
CA GLN A 281 7.41 8.79 -19.88
C GLN A 281 6.95 7.35 -19.73
N PHE A 282 5.95 7.17 -18.89
CA PHE A 282 5.26 5.92 -18.67
C PHE A 282 4.23 5.69 -19.76
N GLU A 283 4.29 4.50 -20.36
CA GLU A 283 3.32 4.03 -21.34
C GLU A 283 2.59 2.80 -20.82
N LEU A 284 1.30 2.67 -21.17
CA LEU A 284 0.48 1.52 -20.77
C LEU A 284 1.06 0.27 -21.44
N SER A 285 1.67 -0.58 -20.61
CA SER A 285 2.33 -1.81 -21.05
C SER A 285 1.40 -3.03 -20.95
N GLN A 286 0.48 -3.04 -19.98
CA GLN A 286 -0.40 -4.18 -19.74
C GLN A 286 -1.63 -3.77 -18.91
N THR A 287 -2.70 -4.55 -19.00
CA THR A 287 -3.82 -4.53 -18.05
C THR A 287 -4.03 -5.94 -17.51
N LEU A 288 -4.03 -6.07 -16.18
CA LEU A 288 -4.25 -7.30 -15.44
C LEU A 288 -5.67 -7.35 -14.91
N THR A 289 -6.22 -8.55 -14.84
CA THR A 289 -7.53 -8.85 -14.24
C THR A 289 -7.40 -10.08 -13.35
N GLY A 290 -8.15 -10.12 -12.25
CA GLY A 290 -8.26 -11.31 -11.41
C GLY A 290 -9.07 -12.44 -12.06
N LYS A 291 -9.13 -13.59 -11.37
CA LYS A 291 -9.90 -14.78 -11.80
C LYS A 291 -11.22 -14.86 -11.01
N PHE A 292 -12.24 -14.19 -11.51
CA PHE A 292 -13.56 -14.11 -10.88
C PHE A 292 -14.56 -15.09 -11.52
N GLN A 293 -15.55 -15.57 -10.76
CA GLN A 293 -16.71 -16.21 -11.40
C GLN A 293 -17.61 -15.12 -12.02
N GLU A 294 -18.47 -15.53 -12.94
CA GLU A 294 -19.49 -14.66 -13.53
C GLU A 294 -20.39 -14.13 -12.39
N ASP A 295 -20.60 -12.80 -12.33
CA ASP A 295 -21.31 -12.06 -11.27
C ASP A 295 -20.59 -11.76 -9.93
N ASP A 296 -19.36 -12.24 -9.70
CA ASP A 296 -18.61 -11.92 -8.48
C ASP A 296 -18.19 -10.43 -8.42
N TRP A 297 -18.35 -9.83 -7.24
CA TRP A 297 -17.71 -8.56 -6.91
C TRP A 297 -16.28 -8.90 -6.47
N GLY A 298 -15.30 -8.57 -7.31
CA GLY A 298 -13.89 -8.87 -7.11
C GLY A 298 -13.09 -7.74 -6.47
N TYR A 299 -13.36 -6.49 -6.85
CA TYR A 299 -12.55 -5.34 -6.43
C TYR A 299 -11.04 -5.54 -6.57
N PHE A 300 -10.64 -6.16 -7.68
CA PHE A 300 -9.24 -6.41 -8.01
C PHE A 300 -8.45 -5.09 -8.11
N GLY A 301 -7.31 -5.02 -7.44
CA GLY A 301 -6.49 -3.81 -7.41
C GLY A 301 -6.80 -2.87 -6.25
N VAL A 302 -7.53 -3.33 -5.22
CA VAL A 302 -7.75 -2.56 -3.98
C VAL A 302 -6.46 -2.38 -3.16
N SER A 303 -5.49 -3.26 -3.38
CA SER A 303 -4.12 -3.15 -2.89
C SER A 303 -3.14 -3.71 -3.89
N ILE A 304 -1.98 -3.07 -3.96
CA ILE A 304 -0.97 -3.34 -4.97
C ILE A 304 0.38 -3.07 -4.31
N VAL A 305 1.29 -4.02 -4.42
CA VAL A 305 2.68 -3.83 -3.98
C VAL A 305 3.62 -4.53 -4.96
N PHE A 306 4.72 -3.85 -5.30
CA PHE A 306 5.79 -4.44 -6.08
C PHE A 306 6.78 -5.14 -5.16
N THR A 307 7.27 -6.27 -5.63
CA THR A 307 8.20 -7.14 -4.92
C THR A 307 9.29 -7.62 -5.86
N GLU A 308 10.35 -8.18 -5.31
CA GLU A 308 11.34 -8.96 -6.02
C GLU A 308 11.69 -10.20 -5.21
N ASP A 309 11.98 -11.28 -5.92
CA ASP A 309 12.60 -12.48 -5.39
C ASP A 309 13.93 -12.72 -6.14
N ASP A 310 14.57 -13.87 -5.88
CA ASP A 310 15.83 -14.24 -6.55
C ASP A 310 15.67 -14.43 -8.08
N GLU A 311 14.44 -14.52 -8.58
CA GLU A 311 14.13 -14.89 -9.96
C GLU A 311 13.58 -13.73 -10.79
N GLY A 312 13.10 -12.67 -10.15
CA GLY A 312 12.72 -11.44 -10.81
C GLY A 312 11.81 -10.56 -9.98
N LYS A 313 11.10 -9.69 -10.70
CA LYS A 313 10.15 -8.76 -10.09
C LYS A 313 8.78 -9.41 -10.05
N LEU A 314 8.09 -9.32 -8.93
CA LEU A 314 6.69 -9.72 -8.82
C LEU A 314 5.82 -8.52 -8.47
N LEU A 315 4.52 -8.74 -8.62
CA LEU A 315 3.46 -7.81 -8.25
C LEU A 315 2.41 -8.60 -7.49
N ALA A 316 2.17 -8.21 -6.24
CA ALA A 316 1.07 -8.74 -5.46
C ALA A 316 -0.14 -7.79 -5.58
N VAL A 317 -1.32 -8.36 -5.84
CA VAL A 317 -2.57 -7.62 -6.03
C VAL A 317 -3.65 -8.22 -5.14
N GLY A 318 -4.27 -7.39 -4.30
CA GLY A 318 -5.43 -7.77 -3.49
C GLY A 318 -6.75 -7.57 -4.23
N ALA A 319 -7.74 -8.38 -3.84
CA ALA A 319 -9.11 -8.31 -4.31
C ALA A 319 -10.09 -8.46 -3.14
N ASP A 320 -10.77 -7.36 -2.79
CA ASP A 320 -11.45 -7.15 -1.49
C ASP A 320 -12.51 -8.23 -1.19
N TYR A 321 -13.58 -8.31 -1.99
CA TYR A 321 -14.72 -9.19 -1.68
C TYR A 321 -14.49 -10.67 -1.93
N SER A 322 -13.40 -11.01 -2.64
CA SER A 322 -13.03 -12.40 -2.90
C SER A 322 -11.95 -12.91 -1.94
N THR A 323 -11.36 -12.01 -1.14
CA THR A 323 -10.22 -12.25 -0.24
C THR A 323 -9.13 -13.07 -0.90
N VAL A 324 -8.85 -12.71 -2.15
CA VAL A 324 -7.81 -13.35 -2.95
C VAL A 324 -6.65 -12.40 -3.07
N GLN A 325 -5.46 -12.93 -2.80
CA GLN A 325 -4.21 -12.29 -3.19
C GLN A 325 -3.68 -12.98 -4.43
N TYR A 326 -3.35 -12.19 -5.44
CA TYR A 326 -2.81 -12.64 -6.72
C TYR A 326 -1.35 -12.24 -6.81
N ILE A 327 -0.48 -13.18 -7.18
CA ILE A 327 0.95 -12.94 -7.41
C ILE A 327 1.24 -13.06 -8.90
N TYR A 328 1.78 -11.99 -9.47
CA TYR A 328 2.20 -11.95 -10.86
C TYR A 328 3.72 -11.81 -10.96
N GLN A 329 4.37 -12.65 -11.77
CA GLN A 329 5.80 -12.55 -12.04
C GLN A 329 6.04 -11.79 -13.34
N ARG A 330 7.01 -10.88 -13.32
CA ARG A 330 7.45 -10.14 -14.51
C ARG A 330 8.45 -10.97 -15.29
N ASP A 331 8.13 -11.24 -16.55
CA ASP A 331 9.06 -11.81 -17.50
C ASP A 331 10.17 -10.79 -17.83
N SER A 332 11.43 -11.18 -17.62
CA SER A 332 12.59 -10.28 -17.76
C SER A 332 12.89 -9.88 -19.20
N VAL A 333 12.37 -10.62 -20.19
CA VAL A 333 12.61 -10.39 -21.62
C VAL A 333 11.55 -9.48 -22.21
N THR A 334 10.27 -9.75 -21.90
CA THR A 334 9.11 -9.07 -22.45
C THR A 334 8.63 -7.92 -21.56
N GLY A 335 9.02 -7.92 -20.29
CA GLY A 335 8.55 -6.96 -19.27
C GLY A 335 7.09 -7.16 -18.86
N GLN A 336 6.41 -8.19 -19.36
CA GLN A 336 5.01 -8.48 -19.07
C GLN A 336 4.86 -9.29 -17.79
N TYR A 337 3.77 -9.06 -17.06
CA TYR A 337 3.41 -9.77 -15.84
C TYR A 337 2.46 -10.93 -16.14
N SER A 338 2.78 -12.13 -15.66
CA SER A 338 1.92 -13.32 -15.77
C SER A 338 1.55 -13.83 -14.38
N LEU A 339 0.32 -14.30 -14.21
CA LEU A 339 -0.15 -14.84 -12.93
C LEU A 339 0.59 -16.15 -12.63
N VAL A 340 1.30 -16.20 -11.51
CA VAL A 340 2.04 -17.40 -11.08
C VAL A 340 1.38 -18.09 -9.90
N ASP A 341 0.75 -17.32 -9.01
CA ASP A 341 0.01 -17.87 -7.88
C ASP A 341 -1.21 -17.00 -7.52
N TYR A 342 -2.19 -17.61 -6.88
CA TYR A 342 -3.26 -16.89 -6.20
C TYR A 342 -3.79 -17.75 -5.06
N ASP A 343 -3.90 -17.17 -3.86
CA ASP A 343 -4.50 -17.85 -2.72
C ASP A 343 -5.85 -17.24 -2.39
N ARG A 344 -6.87 -18.10 -2.27
CA ARG A 344 -8.18 -17.73 -1.73
C ARG A 344 -8.08 -17.88 -0.22
N ALA A 345 -7.88 -16.77 0.49
CA ALA A 345 -8.22 -16.78 1.90
C ALA A 345 -9.72 -17.09 2.00
N TYR A 346 -10.10 -18.11 2.76
CA TYR A 346 -11.46 -18.66 2.81
C TYR A 346 -12.46 -17.80 3.62
N TRP A 347 -12.26 -16.48 3.70
CA TRP A 347 -12.95 -15.63 4.68
C TRP A 347 -13.46 -14.35 4.04
N ASN A 348 -14.76 -14.05 4.15
CA ASN A 348 -15.31 -12.77 3.73
C ASN A 348 -14.71 -11.63 4.56
N THR A 349 -13.78 -10.85 4.02
CA THR A 349 -13.40 -9.56 4.60
C THR A 349 -13.62 -8.47 3.58
N SER A 350 -14.22 -7.38 4.03
CA SER A 350 -14.40 -6.16 3.27
C SER A 350 -13.50 -5.10 3.90
N LEU A 351 -12.84 -4.33 3.04
CA LEU A 351 -11.83 -3.29 3.30
C LEU A 351 -10.39 -3.76 3.08
N GLY A 352 -9.97 -3.64 1.82
CA GLY A 352 -8.62 -3.29 1.38
C GLY A 352 -7.50 -3.88 2.23
N ALA A 353 -7.11 -5.11 1.93
CA ALA A 353 -5.89 -5.70 2.47
C ALA A 353 -4.69 -4.78 2.22
N TRP A 354 -4.26 -3.99 3.22
CA TRP A 354 -3.00 -3.27 3.10
C TRP A 354 -1.89 -4.32 3.16
N ALA A 355 -1.07 -4.31 2.14
CA ALA A 355 0.06 -5.19 2.01
C ALA A 355 1.32 -4.34 1.85
N ASP A 356 2.39 -4.80 2.46
CA ASP A 356 3.70 -4.18 2.33
C ASP A 356 4.77 -5.26 2.27
N ILE A 357 5.95 -4.90 1.80
CA ILE A 357 7.02 -5.87 1.54
C ILE A 357 8.41 -5.36 1.86
N SER A 358 9.23 -6.27 2.40
CA SER A 358 10.68 -6.08 2.45
C SER A 358 11.42 -7.36 2.06
N GLY A 359 12.28 -7.26 1.05
CA GLY A 359 12.96 -8.41 0.45
C GLY A 359 11.95 -9.48 -0.02
N ASN A 360 12.19 -10.72 0.38
CA ASN A 360 11.34 -11.87 0.01
C ASN A 360 10.12 -12.06 0.93
N THR A 361 9.73 -11.06 1.74
CA THR A 361 8.68 -11.22 2.75
C THR A 361 7.55 -10.24 2.54
N LEU A 362 6.43 -10.74 2.05
CA LEU A 362 5.19 -10.01 1.88
C LEU A 362 4.31 -10.19 3.11
N LEU A 363 3.84 -9.08 3.66
CA LEU A 363 2.79 -9.07 4.66
C LEU A 363 1.48 -8.62 4.02
N SER A 364 0.38 -9.28 4.36
CA SER A 364 -0.95 -8.96 3.85
C SER A 364 -1.97 -8.95 4.97
N GLY A 365 -2.54 -7.79 5.24
CA GLY A 365 -3.59 -7.64 6.23
C GLY A 365 -4.92 -8.24 5.78
N LEU A 366 -5.56 -9.01 6.66
CA LEU A 366 -6.93 -9.46 6.51
C LEU A 366 -7.76 -8.94 7.71
N PRO A 367 -8.10 -7.65 7.71
CA PRO A 367 -8.91 -7.08 8.78
C PRO A 367 -10.33 -7.65 8.66
N THR A 368 -10.84 -8.26 9.72
CA THR A 368 -12.19 -8.82 9.72
C THR A 368 -13.23 -7.72 9.94
N LEU A 369 -14.33 -7.78 9.18
CA LEU A 369 -15.46 -6.87 9.30
C LEU A 369 -16.76 -7.67 9.39
N HIS A 370 -17.58 -7.32 10.37
CA HIS A 370 -18.84 -7.96 10.70
C HIS A 370 -19.82 -7.95 9.51
N ASP A 371 -20.14 -9.12 8.96
CA ASP A 371 -21.40 -9.33 8.24
C ASP A 371 -22.41 -9.95 9.21
N ALA A 372 -23.64 -9.43 9.21
CA ALA A 372 -24.63 -9.70 10.24
C ALA A 372 -25.15 -11.14 10.17
N GLY A 373 -24.42 -12.10 10.75
CA GLY A 373 -24.93 -13.45 10.97
C GLY A 373 -23.95 -14.63 11.01
N THR A 374 -22.63 -14.45 10.93
CA THR A 374 -21.67 -15.59 11.02
C THR A 374 -20.62 -15.39 12.12
N ASP A 375 -20.08 -16.51 12.63
CA ASP A 375 -19.13 -16.58 13.74
C ASP A 375 -17.91 -15.64 13.57
N TYR A 376 -17.53 -15.03 14.68
CA TYR A 376 -16.42 -14.09 14.84
C TYR A 376 -15.09 -14.73 14.42
N THR A 377 -14.35 -14.06 13.53
CA THR A 377 -12.94 -14.38 13.28
C THR A 377 -12.09 -13.17 13.63
N ASP A 378 -10.99 -13.42 14.33
CA ASP A 378 -10.04 -12.38 14.71
C ASP A 378 -9.31 -11.86 13.46
N GLY A 379 -9.04 -10.55 13.41
CA GLY A 379 -8.21 -9.98 12.35
C GLY A 379 -6.81 -10.61 12.36
N MET A 380 -6.25 -10.83 11.17
CA MET A 380 -4.95 -11.49 11.02
C MET A 380 -4.10 -10.81 9.94
N VAL A 381 -2.79 -11.04 10.00
CA VAL A 381 -1.85 -10.68 8.94
C VAL A 381 -1.17 -11.95 8.44
N GLY A 382 -1.16 -12.12 7.13
CA GLY A 382 -0.45 -13.21 6.47
C GLY A 382 0.99 -12.89 6.20
N VAL A 383 1.84 -13.88 6.46
CA VAL A 383 3.26 -13.83 6.13
C VAL A 383 3.51 -14.77 4.95
N PHE A 384 3.93 -14.20 3.83
CA PHE A 384 4.28 -14.92 2.62
C PHE A 384 5.80 -14.86 2.43
N ASP A 385 6.43 -16.03 2.50
CA ASP A 385 7.82 -16.21 2.10
C ASP A 385 7.86 -16.48 0.59
N LEU A 386 8.48 -15.55 -0.14
CA LEU A 386 8.54 -15.56 -1.60
C LEU A 386 9.76 -16.32 -2.13
N THR A 387 10.64 -16.83 -1.27
CA THR A 387 11.91 -17.47 -1.64
C THR A 387 11.75 -18.74 -2.49
N HIS A 388 10.53 -19.32 -2.55
CA HIS A 388 10.25 -20.59 -3.22
C HIS A 388 9.03 -20.54 -4.15
N LEU A 389 8.75 -19.40 -4.77
CA LEU A 389 7.58 -19.22 -5.65
C LEU A 389 7.66 -19.92 -7.03
N LEU A 390 8.57 -20.89 -7.22
CA LEU A 390 8.61 -21.80 -8.38
C LEU A 390 8.63 -23.28 -8.03
#